data_AF-A0A810DVW7-F1
#
_entry.id   AF-A0A810DVW7-F1
#
_cell.length_a   1.000
_cell.length_b   1.000
_cell.length_c   1.000
_cell.angle_alpha   90.00
_cell.angle_beta   90.00
_cell.angle_gamma   90.00
#
_symmetry.space_group_name_H-M   'P 1'
#
loop_
_entity.id
_entity.type
_entity.pdbx_description
1 polymer ?
#
loop_
_entity_poly.entity_id
_entity_poly.type
_entity_poly.pdbx_seq_one_letter_code
_entity_poly.pdbx_strand_id
1 'polypeptide(L)'
;MHDLIFIILGIFDAFAMLTIILKLYMLPVREYFVRILLFASFIALFSYLMRIAIGVPEWDLPLQYLLIILFLRLGLKIKVHLASFIAGAGICGYALIQVALYYFYAWTNLMNVGVLKENSGFYISLLQVSTIVAAFVLSWALTRFNLGFSFIIVPPHDFLVKENYFTNRNLILVIGSLASLATVSVTILFLYNANPLGLLLIAAVAFGLSFYFSGWSDRDDIRRALEAYRNKGKKV
;
A
#
# COMPACT_ATOMS: atom_id res chain seq x y z
N MET A 1 3.66 -2.45 -29.70
CA MET A 1 4.82 -2.64 -28.79
C MET A 1 4.68 -1.82 -27.52
N HIS A 2 4.31 -0.52 -27.61
CA HIS A 2 4.09 0.32 -26.44
C HIS A 2 3.06 -0.25 -25.44
N ASP A 3 1.96 -0.82 -25.94
CA ASP A 3 0.90 -1.40 -25.08
C ASP A 3 1.38 -2.62 -24.28
N LEU A 4 2.17 -3.50 -24.92
CA LEU A 4 2.76 -4.67 -24.25
C LEU A 4 3.75 -4.25 -23.16
N ILE A 5 4.58 -3.24 -23.43
CA ILE A 5 5.53 -2.71 -22.45
C ILE A 5 4.77 -2.11 -21.26
N PHE A 6 3.71 -1.35 -21.52
CA PHE A 6 2.86 -0.78 -20.47
C PHE A 6 2.26 -1.87 -19.58
N ILE A 7 1.70 -2.93 -20.18
CA ILE A 7 1.10 -4.03 -19.41
C ILE A 7 2.16 -4.76 -18.59
N ILE A 8 3.30 -5.14 -19.19
CA ILE A 8 4.35 -5.87 -18.48
C ILE A 8 4.90 -5.03 -17.31
N LEU A 9 5.21 -3.76 -17.54
CA LEU A 9 5.64 -2.85 -16.47
C LEU A 9 4.56 -2.69 -15.40
N GLY A 10 3.30 -2.57 -15.81
CA GLY A 10 2.15 -2.52 -14.89
C GLY A 10 2.03 -3.76 -14.00
N ILE A 11 2.34 -4.95 -14.52
CA ILE A 11 2.35 -6.19 -13.72
C ILE A 11 3.44 -6.10 -12.64
N PHE A 12 4.65 -5.71 -13.01
CA PHE A 12 5.75 -5.57 -12.07
C PHE A 12 5.51 -4.46 -11.04
N ASP A 13 4.90 -3.35 -11.45
CA ASP A 13 4.52 -2.22 -10.59
C ASP A 13 3.48 -2.64 -9.55
N ALA A 14 2.38 -3.25 -9.99
CA ALA A 14 1.35 -3.75 -9.09
C ALA A 14 1.91 -4.84 -8.15
N PHE A 15 2.78 -5.71 -8.65
CA PHE A 15 3.43 -6.74 -7.84
C PHE A 15 4.39 -6.16 -6.80
N ALA A 16 5.19 -5.15 -7.16
CA ALA A 16 6.10 -4.46 -6.25
C ALA A 16 5.33 -3.70 -5.15
N MET A 17 4.27 -2.98 -5.53
CA MET A 17 3.37 -2.30 -4.61
C MET A 17 2.73 -3.28 -3.62
N LEU A 18 2.18 -4.40 -4.09
CA LEU A 18 1.60 -5.42 -3.20
C LEU A 18 2.65 -6.05 -2.27
N THR A 19 3.85 -6.28 -2.80
CA THR A 19 4.95 -6.83 -2.01
C THR A 19 5.31 -5.89 -0.85
N ILE A 20 5.44 -4.58 -1.09
CA ILE A 20 5.78 -3.64 -0.03
C ILE A 20 4.63 -3.49 0.97
N ILE A 21 3.38 -3.45 0.51
CA ILE A 21 2.18 -3.43 1.37
C ILE A 21 2.21 -4.61 2.34
N LEU A 22 2.45 -5.82 1.85
CA LEU A 22 2.47 -7.02 2.68
C LEU A 22 3.70 -7.07 3.60
N LYS A 23 4.88 -6.68 3.10
CA LYS A 23 6.12 -6.71 3.88
C LYS A 23 6.16 -5.68 4.99
N LEU A 24 5.50 -4.53 4.83
CA LEU A 24 5.37 -3.52 5.88
C LEU A 24 4.71 -4.08 7.15
N TYR A 25 3.80 -5.06 7.00
CA TYR A 25 3.08 -5.72 8.09
C TYR A 25 3.51 -7.19 8.29
N MET A 26 4.73 -7.52 7.87
CA MET A 26 5.34 -8.86 8.03
C MET A 26 4.49 -10.02 7.47
N LEU A 27 3.61 -9.75 6.50
CA LEU A 27 2.74 -10.76 5.91
C LEU A 27 3.50 -11.66 4.92
N PRO A 28 3.19 -12.97 4.84
CA PRO A 28 3.95 -13.92 4.04
C PRO A 28 3.64 -13.79 2.54
N VAL A 29 4.48 -13.04 1.83
CA VAL A 29 4.38 -12.89 0.35
C VAL A 29 4.57 -14.22 -0.39
N ARG A 30 5.47 -15.10 0.08
CA ARG A 30 5.80 -16.35 -0.58
C ARG A 30 4.64 -17.34 -0.62
N GLU A 31 3.87 -17.41 0.47
CA GLU A 31 2.72 -18.33 0.58
C GLU A 31 1.59 -17.96 -0.39
N TYR A 32 1.44 -16.66 -0.67
CA TYR A 32 0.39 -16.14 -1.55
C TYR A 32 0.90 -15.70 -2.91
N PHE A 33 2.13 -16.07 -3.31
CA PHE A 33 2.79 -15.58 -4.51
C PHE A 33 1.93 -15.68 -5.77
N VAL A 34 1.30 -16.84 -6.00
CA VAL A 34 0.43 -17.06 -7.17
C VAL A 34 -0.79 -16.14 -7.14
N ARG A 35 -1.42 -15.95 -5.98
CA ARG A 35 -2.59 -15.07 -5.83
C ARG A 35 -2.21 -13.61 -6.07
N ILE A 36 -1.06 -13.19 -5.55
CA ILE A 36 -0.52 -11.84 -5.75
C ILE A 36 -0.19 -11.62 -7.22
N LEU A 37 0.45 -12.58 -7.89
CA LEU A 37 0.79 -12.47 -9.31
C LEU A 37 -0.45 -12.39 -10.19
N LEU A 38 -1.45 -13.24 -9.95
CA LEU A 38 -2.73 -13.18 -10.68
C LEU A 38 -3.44 -11.85 -10.48
N PHE A 39 -3.46 -11.33 -9.25
CA PHE A 39 -4.07 -10.05 -8.95
C PHE A 39 -3.29 -8.87 -9.55
N ALA A 40 -1.95 -8.91 -9.54
CA ALA A 40 -1.10 -7.92 -10.21
C ALA A 40 -1.36 -7.89 -11.72
N SER A 41 -1.48 -9.06 -12.36
CA SER A 41 -1.87 -9.18 -13.76
C SER A 41 -3.25 -8.57 -14.05
N PHE A 42 -4.22 -8.84 -13.17
CA PHE A 42 -5.55 -8.26 -13.28
C PHE A 42 -5.54 -6.73 -13.14
N ILE A 43 -4.84 -6.18 -12.13
CA ILE A 43 -4.70 -4.73 -11.93
C ILE A 43 -4.02 -4.05 -13.11
N ALA A 44 -2.96 -4.66 -13.67
CA ALA A 44 -2.26 -4.10 -14.83
C ALA A 44 -3.17 -4.00 -16.06
N LEU A 45 -3.96 -5.05 -16.33
CA LEU A 45 -4.95 -5.05 -17.40
C LEU A 45 -6.07 -4.04 -17.13
N PHE A 46 -6.55 -3.96 -15.89
CA PHE A 46 -7.56 -2.98 -15.48
C PHE A 46 -7.07 -1.54 -15.69
N SER A 47 -5.83 -1.25 -15.29
CA SER A 47 -5.21 0.08 -15.47
C SER A 47 -5.05 0.42 -16.95
N TYR A 48 -4.61 -0.55 -17.77
CA TYR A 48 -4.56 -0.37 -19.23
C TYR A 48 -5.93 -0.02 -19.81
N LEU A 49 -6.98 -0.75 -19.41
CA LEU A 49 -8.35 -0.47 -19.86
C LEU A 49 -8.79 0.94 -19.46
N MET A 50 -8.60 1.34 -18.20
CA MET A 50 -9.02 2.65 -17.72
C MET A 50 -8.26 3.80 -18.39
N ARG A 51 -6.93 3.70 -18.51
CA ARG A 51 -6.08 4.79 -19.00
C ARG A 51 -6.01 4.90 -20.51
N ILE A 52 -6.01 3.77 -21.23
CA ILE A 52 -5.79 3.74 -22.69
C ILE A 52 -7.07 3.42 -23.45
N ALA A 53 -7.82 2.39 -23.05
CA ALA A 53 -8.99 1.95 -23.83
C ALA A 53 -10.24 2.82 -23.61
N ILE A 54 -10.54 3.14 -22.35
CA ILE A 54 -11.73 3.93 -21.95
C ILE A 54 -11.37 5.44 -21.91
N GLY A 55 -10.11 5.77 -21.62
CA GLY A 55 -9.63 7.16 -21.58
C GLY A 55 -10.06 7.93 -20.34
N VAL A 56 -10.30 7.25 -19.23
CA VAL A 56 -10.72 7.84 -17.95
C VAL A 56 -9.69 7.50 -16.85
N PRO A 57 -8.46 8.07 -16.93
CA PRO A 57 -7.39 7.77 -15.97
C PRO A 57 -7.71 8.22 -14.54
N GLU A 58 -8.63 9.17 -14.36
CA GLU A 58 -9.04 9.74 -13.07
C GLU A 58 -9.60 8.72 -12.09
N TRP A 59 -10.29 7.72 -12.62
CA TRP A 59 -10.92 6.68 -11.83
C TRP A 59 -10.02 5.47 -11.59
N ASP A 60 -8.86 5.39 -12.24
CA ASP A 60 -7.96 4.24 -12.14
C ASP A 60 -7.44 4.06 -10.70
N LEU A 61 -6.80 5.07 -10.12
CA LEU A 61 -6.26 5.00 -8.76
C LEU A 61 -7.32 4.71 -7.67
N PRO A 62 -8.47 5.41 -7.61
CA PRO A 62 -9.47 5.11 -6.57
C PRO A 62 -10.08 3.72 -6.73
N LEU A 63 -10.29 3.24 -7.96
CA LEU A 63 -10.78 1.88 -8.18
C LEU A 63 -9.73 0.84 -7.83
N GLN A 64 -8.45 1.07 -8.18
CA GLN A 64 -7.35 0.20 -7.76
C GLN A 64 -7.25 0.10 -6.23
N TYR A 65 -7.42 1.21 -5.50
CA TYR A 65 -7.46 1.19 -4.04
C TYR A 65 -8.54 0.24 -3.50
N LEU A 66 -9.77 0.35 -4.02
CA LEU A 66 -10.87 -0.54 -3.63
C LEU A 66 -10.59 -2.00 -4.01
N LEU A 67 -10.05 -2.24 -5.20
CA LEU A 67 -9.68 -3.58 -5.66
C LEU A 67 -8.60 -4.21 -4.77
N ILE A 68 -7.61 -3.43 -4.31
CA ILE A 68 -6.58 -3.90 -3.38
C ILE A 68 -7.20 -4.28 -2.03
N ILE A 69 -8.12 -3.48 -1.50
CA ILE A 69 -8.85 -3.82 -0.26
C ILE A 69 -9.64 -5.13 -0.44
N LEU A 70 -10.36 -5.25 -1.56
CA LEU A 70 -11.10 -6.47 -1.89
C LEU A 70 -10.18 -7.68 -2.04
N PHE A 71 -9.00 -7.52 -2.64
CA PHE A 71 -8.01 -8.58 -2.75
C PHE A 71 -7.46 -9.00 -1.39
N LEU A 72 -7.10 -8.05 -0.51
CA LEU A 72 -6.67 -8.37 0.84
C LEU A 72 -7.79 -9.08 1.63
N ARG A 73 -9.05 -8.67 1.46
CA ARG A 73 -10.21 -9.30 2.10
C ARG A 73 -10.52 -10.69 1.56
N LEU A 74 -10.67 -10.84 0.25
CA LEU A 74 -11.16 -12.07 -0.40
C LEU A 74 -10.01 -13.03 -0.73
N GLY A 75 -8.91 -12.50 -1.26
CA GLY A 75 -7.73 -13.27 -1.66
C GLY A 75 -6.89 -13.73 -0.47
N LEU A 76 -6.67 -12.85 0.51
CA LEU A 76 -5.85 -13.15 1.70
C LEU A 76 -6.68 -13.38 2.97
N LYS A 77 -8.01 -13.24 2.94
CA LYS A 77 -8.86 -13.48 4.13
C LYS A 77 -8.51 -12.56 5.32
N ILE A 78 -8.16 -11.30 5.05
CA ILE A 78 -7.90 -10.27 6.05
C ILE A 78 -9.22 -9.55 6.41
N LYS A 79 -9.38 -9.07 7.64
CA LYS A 79 -10.61 -8.36 8.06
C LYS A 79 -10.72 -7.01 7.35
N VAL A 80 -11.92 -6.51 7.02
CA VAL A 80 -12.07 -5.35 6.11
C VAL A 80 -11.34 -4.11 6.65
N HIS A 81 -11.53 -3.79 7.92
CA HIS A 81 -10.90 -2.63 8.57
C HIS A 81 -9.36 -2.74 8.59
N LEU A 82 -8.82 -3.95 8.77
CA LEU A 82 -7.37 -4.20 8.67
C LEU A 82 -6.89 -4.11 7.22
N ALA A 83 -7.63 -4.70 6.28
CA ALA A 83 -7.30 -4.65 4.86
C ALA A 83 -7.24 -3.22 4.33
N SER A 84 -8.21 -2.36 4.70
CA SER A 84 -8.20 -0.94 4.34
C SER A 84 -7.05 -0.18 4.96
N PHE A 85 -6.70 -0.46 6.22
CA PHE A 85 -5.58 0.18 6.89
C PHE A 85 -4.24 -0.21 6.24
N ILE A 86 -4.03 -1.51 6.01
CA ILE A 86 -2.83 -2.07 5.37
C ILE A 86 -2.66 -1.50 3.95
N ALA A 87 -3.73 -1.54 3.15
CA ALA A 87 -3.73 -1.00 1.79
C ALA A 87 -3.39 0.49 1.80
N GLY A 88 -4.07 1.27 2.65
CA GLY A 88 -3.85 2.70 2.78
C GLY A 88 -2.41 3.05 3.12
N ALA A 89 -1.87 2.46 4.18
CA ALA A 89 -0.51 2.72 4.62
C ALA A 89 0.53 2.32 3.57
N GLY A 90 0.40 1.13 2.97
CA GLY A 90 1.37 0.66 2.00
C GLY A 90 1.30 1.41 0.66
N ILE A 91 0.12 1.85 0.21
CA ILE A 91 -0.02 2.73 -0.97
C ILE A 91 0.60 4.10 -0.71
N CYS A 92 0.38 4.69 0.48
CA CYS A 92 1.05 5.94 0.84
C CYS A 92 2.57 5.78 0.89
N GLY A 93 3.05 4.66 1.44
CA GLY A 93 4.48 4.31 1.43
C GLY A 93 5.04 4.16 0.01
N TYR A 94 4.30 3.52 -0.89
CA TYR A 94 4.69 3.38 -2.30
C TYR A 94 4.71 4.74 -3.01
N ALA A 95 3.69 5.57 -2.80
CA ALA A 95 3.62 6.92 -3.35
C ALA A 95 4.77 7.80 -2.86
N LEU A 96 5.18 7.68 -1.59
CA LEU A 96 6.34 8.38 -1.06
C LEU A 96 7.64 8.00 -1.79
N ILE A 97 7.84 6.71 -2.05
CA ILE A 97 9.02 6.24 -2.80
C ILE A 97 9.00 6.85 -4.22
N GLN A 98 7.85 6.79 -4.89
CA GLN A 98 7.69 7.31 -6.24
C GLN A 98 7.93 8.83 -6.31
N VAL A 99 7.35 9.59 -5.38
CA VAL A 99 7.51 11.06 -5.35
C VAL A 99 8.93 11.46 -4.94
N ALA A 100 9.57 10.72 -4.03
CA ALA A 100 10.98 10.95 -3.68
C ALA A 100 11.90 10.72 -4.90
N LEU A 101 11.66 9.68 -5.69
CA LEU A 101 12.38 9.43 -6.93
C LEU A 101 12.10 10.50 -7.99
N TYR A 102 10.86 10.97 -8.10
CA TYR A 102 10.53 12.10 -8.96
C TYR A 102 11.35 13.35 -8.57
N TYR A 103 11.41 13.70 -7.29
CA TYR A 103 12.21 14.85 -6.83
C TYR A 103 13.70 14.67 -7.08
N PHE A 104 14.22 13.46 -6.93
CA PHE A 104 15.59 13.13 -7.28
C PHE A 104 15.85 13.39 -8.77
N TYR A 105 14.98 12.92 -9.66
CA TYR A 105 15.11 13.17 -11.10
C TYR A 105 14.92 14.64 -11.49
N ALA A 106 13.97 15.33 -10.85
CA ALA A 106 13.76 16.76 -11.05
C ALA A 106 15.00 17.58 -10.64
N TRP A 107 15.65 17.21 -9.53
CA TRP A 107 16.89 17.84 -9.08
C TRP A 107 18.05 17.64 -10.09
N THR A 108 18.10 16.49 -10.77
CA THR A 108 19.07 16.23 -11.84
C THR A 108 18.69 16.83 -13.21
N ASN A 109 17.60 17.60 -13.29
CA ASN A 109 17.03 18.13 -14.54
C ASN A 109 16.60 17.05 -15.56
N LEU A 110 16.42 15.80 -15.13
CA LEU A 110 15.95 14.71 -15.99
C LEU A 110 14.42 14.69 -16.14
N MET A 111 13.68 15.33 -15.23
CA MET A 111 12.20 15.38 -15.24
C MET A 111 11.67 16.77 -14.90
N ASN A 112 10.51 17.10 -15.45
CA ASN A 112 9.75 18.30 -15.10
C ASN A 112 8.33 17.91 -14.65
N VAL A 113 7.59 18.90 -14.12
CA VAL A 113 6.22 18.71 -13.61
C VAL A 113 5.25 18.24 -14.70
N GLY A 114 5.52 18.56 -15.98
CA GLY A 114 4.70 18.14 -17.12
C GLY A 114 4.66 16.61 -17.30
N VAL A 115 5.76 15.93 -17.00
CA VAL A 115 5.87 14.45 -17.08
C VAL A 115 4.85 13.76 -16.16
N LEU A 116 4.45 14.38 -15.04
CA LEU A 116 3.45 13.82 -14.12
C LEU A 116 2.03 13.79 -14.70
N LYS A 117 1.75 14.57 -15.75
CA LYS A 117 0.44 14.61 -16.43
C LYS A 117 0.38 13.68 -17.64
N GLU A 118 1.52 13.16 -18.09
CA GLU A 118 1.56 12.22 -19.20
C GLU A 118 1.08 10.83 -18.72
N ASN A 119 0.40 10.08 -19.59
CA ASN A 119 -0.05 8.71 -19.28
C ASN A 119 0.91 7.63 -19.78
N SER A 120 1.81 7.99 -20.71
CA SER A 120 2.78 7.10 -21.34
C SER A 120 3.96 7.91 -21.84
N GLY A 121 5.17 7.38 -21.69
CA GLY A 121 6.37 8.03 -22.18
C GLY A 121 7.63 7.39 -21.63
N PHE A 122 8.78 7.74 -22.21
CA PHE A 122 10.08 7.26 -21.77
C PHE A 122 10.36 7.65 -20.30
N TYR A 123 10.13 8.92 -19.96
CA TYR A 123 10.38 9.41 -18.60
C TYR A 123 9.47 8.74 -17.57
N ILE A 124 8.18 8.54 -17.87
CA ILE A 124 7.27 7.81 -16.97
C ILE A 124 7.74 6.37 -16.76
N SER A 125 8.13 5.70 -17.85
CA SER A 125 8.63 4.33 -17.77
C SER A 125 9.90 4.25 -16.92
N LEU A 126 10.79 5.24 -17.03
CA LEU A 126 11.99 5.35 -16.20
C LEU A 126 11.63 5.51 -14.70
N LEU A 127 10.70 6.41 -14.38
CA LEU A 127 10.22 6.59 -13.01
C LEU A 127 9.60 5.29 -12.47
N GLN A 128 8.76 4.63 -13.27
CA GLN A 128 8.10 3.39 -12.89
C GLN A 128 9.13 2.28 -12.60
N VAL A 129 10.08 2.06 -13.50
CA VAL A 129 11.15 1.06 -13.31
C VAL A 129 11.98 1.36 -12.05
N SER A 130 12.35 2.63 -11.83
CA SER A 130 13.10 3.01 -10.61
C SER A 130 12.28 2.77 -9.34
N THR A 131 10.98 3.01 -9.38
CA THR A 131 10.07 2.83 -8.24
C THR A 131 9.89 1.34 -7.93
N ILE A 132 9.70 0.51 -8.97
CA ILE A 132 9.64 -0.95 -8.86
C ILE A 132 10.90 -1.49 -8.17
N VAL A 133 12.08 -1.09 -8.66
CA VAL A 133 13.37 -1.54 -8.11
C VAL A 133 13.52 -1.09 -6.66
N ALA A 134 13.24 0.19 -6.36
CA ALA A 134 13.32 0.71 -5.00
C ALA A 134 12.36 -0.01 -4.04
N ALA A 135 11.13 -0.30 -4.47
CA ALA A 135 10.15 -1.02 -3.68
C ALA A 135 10.56 -2.47 -3.40
N PHE A 136 11.18 -3.17 -4.35
CA PHE A 136 11.73 -4.50 -4.10
C PHE A 136 12.92 -4.48 -3.16
N VAL A 137 13.84 -3.52 -3.32
CA VAL A 137 14.99 -3.36 -2.41
C VAL A 137 14.51 -3.08 -0.99
N LEU A 138 13.55 -2.18 -0.82
CA LEU A 138 12.94 -1.90 0.48
C LEU A 138 12.23 -3.13 1.05
N SER A 139 11.44 -3.84 0.24
CA SER A 139 10.76 -5.07 0.66
C SER A 139 11.75 -6.17 1.09
N TRP A 140 12.89 -6.26 0.41
CA TRP A 140 13.98 -7.16 0.77
C TRP A 140 14.63 -6.74 2.09
N ALA A 141 14.92 -5.44 2.27
CA ALA A 141 15.46 -4.90 3.52
C ALA A 141 14.51 -5.14 4.70
N LEU A 142 13.21 -4.86 4.54
CA LEU A 142 12.18 -5.13 5.55
C LEU A 142 12.20 -6.61 5.96
N THR A 143 12.31 -7.52 4.98
CA THR A 143 12.39 -8.96 5.25
C THR A 143 13.70 -9.37 5.92
N ARG A 144 14.83 -8.82 5.48
CA ARG A 144 16.15 -9.24 5.95
C ARG A 144 16.42 -8.79 7.38
N PHE A 145 15.96 -7.60 7.74
CA PHE A 145 16.14 -7.01 9.05
C PHE A 145 14.94 -7.24 9.98
N ASN A 146 13.92 -7.98 9.54
CA ASN A 146 12.65 -8.16 10.26
C ASN A 146 12.03 -6.82 10.68
N LEU A 147 12.15 -5.81 9.81
CA LEU A 147 11.58 -4.50 10.01
C LEU A 147 10.16 -4.53 9.43
N GLY A 148 9.18 -4.36 10.30
CA GLY A 148 7.77 -4.40 9.97
C GLY A 148 6.92 -4.46 11.23
N PHE A 149 5.61 -4.35 11.07
CA PHE A 149 4.67 -4.37 12.19
C PHE A 149 4.02 -5.75 12.32
N SER A 150 3.97 -6.30 13.53
CA SER A 150 3.51 -7.66 13.80
C SER A 150 2.11 -7.75 14.43
N PHE A 151 1.52 -6.62 14.83
CA PHE A 151 0.18 -6.55 15.43
C PHE A 151 -0.95 -7.11 14.55
N ILE A 152 -0.71 -7.28 13.24
CA ILE A 152 -1.64 -7.92 12.32
C ILE A 152 -1.33 -9.41 12.30
N ILE A 153 -2.27 -10.18 12.84
CA ILE A 153 -2.18 -11.63 12.87
C ILE A 153 -2.10 -12.15 11.43
N VAL A 154 -1.21 -13.13 11.21
CA VAL A 154 -1.02 -13.75 9.91
C VAL A 154 -2.36 -14.37 9.44
N PRO A 155 -2.84 -14.07 8.22
CA PRO A 155 -4.05 -14.66 7.69
C PRO A 155 -3.93 -16.18 7.53
N PRO A 156 -5.05 -16.94 7.47
CA PRO A 156 -6.43 -16.47 7.37
C PRO A 156 -7.03 -16.08 8.72
N HIS A 157 -7.77 -14.96 8.77
CA HIS A 157 -8.51 -14.61 9.97
C HIS A 157 -9.77 -15.48 10.14
N ASP A 158 -10.13 -15.75 11.39
CA ASP A 158 -11.41 -16.37 11.72
C ASP A 158 -12.55 -15.37 11.54
N PHE A 159 -13.47 -15.70 10.63
CA PHE A 159 -14.68 -14.93 10.32
C PHE A 159 -15.92 -15.41 11.07
N LEU A 160 -15.85 -16.55 11.77
CA LEU A 160 -16.95 -17.05 12.61
C LEU A 160 -17.12 -16.16 13.85
N VAL A 161 -16.03 -15.56 14.33
CA VAL A 161 -16.04 -14.57 15.40
C VAL A 161 -16.45 -13.20 14.84
N LYS A 162 -17.66 -12.74 15.20
CA LYS A 162 -18.18 -11.41 14.80
C LYS A 162 -17.19 -10.30 15.15
N GLU A 163 -16.96 -9.39 14.20
CA GLU A 163 -16.11 -8.23 14.39
C GLU A 163 -16.79 -7.20 15.29
N ASN A 164 -16.21 -6.91 16.46
CA ASN A 164 -16.68 -5.82 17.31
C ASN A 164 -15.95 -4.51 16.96
N TYR A 165 -16.47 -3.77 15.99
CA TYR A 165 -15.87 -2.53 15.49
C TYR A 165 -15.76 -1.41 16.53
N PHE A 166 -16.55 -1.46 17.61
CA PHE A 166 -16.59 -0.43 18.66
C PHE A 166 -15.57 -0.62 19.78
N THR A 167 -14.73 -1.66 19.69
CA THR A 167 -13.59 -1.77 20.61
C THR A 167 -12.58 -0.67 20.28
N ASN A 168 -11.99 0.00 21.28
CA ASN A 168 -11.03 1.10 21.08
C ASN A 168 -9.95 0.80 20.01
N ARG A 169 -9.45 -0.44 19.93
CA ARG A 169 -8.51 -0.90 18.90
C ARG A 169 -9.12 -0.85 17.49
N ASN A 170 -10.30 -1.43 17.31
CA ASN A 170 -10.96 -1.48 16.01
C ASN A 170 -11.45 -0.10 15.59
N LEU A 171 -11.83 0.75 16.54
CA LEU A 171 -12.21 2.14 16.28
C LEU A 171 -11.02 2.95 15.75
N ILE A 172 -9.82 2.79 16.31
CA ILE A 172 -8.59 3.41 15.78
C ILE A 172 -8.28 2.91 14.36
N LEU A 173 -8.47 1.62 14.09
CA LEU A 173 -8.26 1.05 12.75
C LEU A 173 -9.31 1.53 11.74
N VAL A 174 -10.57 1.68 12.17
CA VAL A 174 -11.64 2.25 11.34
C VAL A 174 -11.37 3.72 11.05
N ILE A 175 -10.97 4.52 12.04
CA ILE A 175 -10.54 5.90 11.83
C ILE A 175 -9.34 5.95 10.87
N GLY A 176 -8.35 5.07 11.06
CA GLY A 176 -7.22 4.92 10.16
C GLY A 176 -7.63 4.60 8.72
N SER A 177 -8.64 3.75 8.54
CA SER A 177 -9.20 3.41 7.21
C SER A 177 -9.97 4.57 6.55
N LEU A 178 -10.69 5.37 7.34
CA LEU A 178 -11.35 6.58 6.84
C LEU A 178 -10.32 7.64 6.47
N ALA A 179 -9.27 7.80 7.29
CA ALA A 179 -8.17 8.69 7.02
C ALA A 179 -7.40 8.27 5.76
N SER A 180 -7.15 6.97 5.55
CA SER A 180 -6.50 6.49 4.33
C SER A 180 -7.38 6.69 3.09
N LEU A 181 -8.69 6.45 3.19
CA LEU A 181 -9.63 6.76 2.10
C LEU A 181 -9.59 8.25 1.75
N ALA A 182 -9.67 9.13 2.74
CA ALA A 182 -9.59 10.59 2.55
C ALA A 182 -8.24 10.99 1.92
N THR A 183 -7.14 10.35 2.35
CA THR A 183 -5.81 10.57 1.78
C THR A 183 -5.77 10.21 0.31
N VAL A 184 -6.30 9.04 -0.09
CA VAL A 184 -6.35 8.63 -1.50
C VAL A 184 -7.18 9.62 -2.32
N SER A 185 -8.33 10.06 -1.80
CA SER A 185 -9.17 11.08 -2.46
C SER A 185 -8.43 12.40 -2.68
N VAL A 186 -7.67 12.88 -1.70
CA VAL A 186 -6.91 14.13 -1.82
C VAL A 186 -5.65 13.94 -2.68
N THR A 187 -5.05 12.75 -2.69
CA THR A 187 -3.92 12.39 -3.57
C THR A 187 -4.34 12.53 -5.03
N ILE A 188 -5.54 12.08 -5.40
CA ILE A 188 -6.09 12.27 -6.75
C ILE A 188 -6.16 13.76 -7.09
N LEU A 189 -6.71 14.60 -6.20
CA LEU A 189 -6.80 16.04 -6.43
C LEU A 189 -5.42 16.69 -6.66
N PHE A 190 -4.39 16.31 -5.91
CA PHE A 190 -3.05 16.88 -6.09
C PHE A 190 -2.31 16.34 -7.32
N LEU A 191 -2.55 15.09 -7.70
CA LEU A 191 -1.99 14.52 -8.92
C LEU A 191 -2.50 15.27 -10.16
N TYR A 192 -3.81 15.54 -10.23
CA TYR A 192 -4.40 16.26 -11.35
C TYR A 192 -4.05 17.75 -11.38
N ASN A 193 -3.85 18.36 -10.21
CA ASN A 193 -3.29 19.71 -10.13
C ASN A 193 -1.78 19.77 -10.42
N ALA A 194 -1.13 18.63 -10.69
CA ALA A 194 0.31 18.46 -10.84
C ALA A 194 1.10 19.19 -9.74
N ASN A 195 0.66 19.00 -8.50
CA ASN A 195 1.29 19.53 -7.31
C ASN A 195 2.06 18.42 -6.58
N PRO A 196 3.29 18.09 -7.01
CA PRO A 196 4.08 17.02 -6.40
C PRO A 196 4.43 17.31 -4.94
N LEU A 197 4.50 18.59 -4.53
CA LEU A 197 4.76 18.95 -3.14
C LEU A 197 3.55 18.60 -2.27
N GLY A 198 2.34 18.91 -2.73
CA GLY A 198 1.10 18.52 -2.05
C GLY A 198 0.96 17.01 -1.91
N LEU A 199 1.30 16.26 -2.97
CA LEU A 199 1.35 14.79 -2.95
C LEU A 199 2.35 14.26 -1.90
N LEU A 200 3.57 14.81 -1.89
CA LEU A 200 4.60 14.39 -0.93
C LEU A 200 4.14 14.63 0.51
N LEU A 201 3.65 15.83 0.81
CA LEU A 201 3.25 16.20 2.16
C LEU A 201 2.10 15.34 2.66
N ILE A 202 1.06 15.13 1.84
CA ILE A 202 -0.09 14.35 2.29
C ILE A 202 0.24 12.86 2.43
N ALA A 203 1.01 12.30 1.50
CA ALA A 203 1.48 10.92 1.60
C ALA A 203 2.38 10.75 2.83
N ALA A 204 3.25 11.72 3.15
CA ALA A 204 4.11 11.71 4.33
C ALA A 204 3.31 11.76 5.63
N VAL A 205 2.32 12.65 5.72
CA VAL A 205 1.46 12.76 6.90
C VAL A 205 0.64 11.49 7.09
N ALA A 206 0.00 10.98 6.03
CA ALA A 206 -0.83 9.78 6.12
C ALA A 206 -0.01 8.53 6.43
N PHE A 207 1.15 8.37 5.80
CA PHE A 207 2.08 7.29 6.10
C PHE A 207 2.62 7.41 7.53
N GLY A 208 3.01 8.61 7.96
CA GLY A 208 3.51 8.87 9.32
C GLY A 208 2.48 8.56 10.40
N LEU A 209 1.22 8.96 10.20
CA LEU A 209 0.12 8.59 11.09
C LEU A 209 -0.11 7.08 11.13
N SER A 210 -0.11 6.43 9.97
CA SER A 210 -0.26 4.97 9.87
C SER A 210 0.89 4.24 10.55
N PHE A 211 2.12 4.71 10.38
CA PHE A 211 3.32 4.19 11.01
C PHE A 211 3.27 4.35 12.54
N TYR A 212 2.85 5.53 13.01
CA TYR A 212 2.67 5.80 14.44
C TYR A 212 1.61 4.89 15.08
N PHE A 213 0.44 4.77 14.46
CA PHE A 213 -0.63 3.88 14.95
C PHE A 213 -0.23 2.41 14.92
N SER A 214 0.50 1.99 13.90
CA SER A 214 1.04 0.64 13.79
C SER A 214 2.00 0.33 14.94
N GLY A 215 2.94 1.24 15.24
CA GLY A 215 3.87 1.09 16.35
C GLY A 215 3.21 1.14 17.72
N TRP A 216 2.15 1.93 17.88
CA TRP A 216 1.34 1.92 19.11
C TRP A 216 0.60 0.58 19.28
N SER A 217 -0.02 0.05 18.23
CA SER A 217 -0.73 -1.23 18.28
C SER A 217 0.20 -2.40 18.58
N ASP A 218 1.41 -2.39 18.03
CA ASP A 218 2.41 -3.45 18.25
C ASP A 218 2.89 -3.49 19.71
N ARG A 219 3.15 -2.32 20.31
CA ARG A 219 3.50 -2.21 21.73
C ARG A 219 2.36 -2.63 22.66
N ASP A 220 1.12 -2.32 22.32
CA ASP A 220 -0.06 -2.74 23.11
C ASP A 220 -0.22 -4.27 23.10
N ASP A 221 -0.04 -4.91 21.94
CA ASP A 221 -0.10 -6.38 21.82
C ASP A 221 1.02 -7.07 22.62
N ILE A 222 2.25 -6.54 22.59
CA ILE A 222 3.35 -7.04 23.43
C ILE A 222 3.01 -6.90 24.92
N ARG A 223 2.47 -5.75 25.34
CA ARG A 223 2.10 -5.51 26.74
C ARG A 223 1.04 -6.50 27.21
N ARG A 224 -0.01 -6.73 26.43
CA ARG A 224 -1.07 -7.69 26.75
C ARG A 224 -0.56 -9.12 26.84
N ALA A 225 0.35 -9.52 25.94
CA ALA A 225 0.98 -10.84 26.00
C ALA A 225 1.78 -11.04 27.31
N LEU A 226 2.52 -10.02 27.74
CA LEU A 226 3.26 -10.03 29.01
C LEU A 226 2.31 -10.07 30.22
N GLU A 227 1.22 -9.29 30.21
CA GLU A 227 0.21 -9.31 31.29
C GLU A 227 -0.50 -10.67 31.38
N ALA A 228 -0.84 -11.29 30.25
CA ALA A 228 -1.44 -12.62 30.20
C ALA A 228 -0.48 -13.70 30.74
N TYR A 229 0.81 -13.63 30.36
CA TYR A 229 1.84 -14.54 30.87
C TYR A 229 2.02 -14.39 32.40
N ARG A 230 2.11 -13.15 32.89
CA ARG A 230 2.23 -12.86 34.33
C ARG A 230 1.02 -13.36 35.13
N ASN A 231 -0.19 -13.23 34.58
CA ASN A 231 -1.41 -13.68 35.25
C ASN A 231 -1.56 -15.20 35.25
N LYS A 232 -1.02 -15.91 34.25
CA LYS A 232 -0.92 -17.38 34.27
C LYS A 232 0.00 -17.87 35.39
N GLY A 233 1.14 -17.20 35.60
CA GLY A 233 2.08 -17.54 36.66
C GLY A 233 1.58 -17.30 38.09
N LYS A 234 0.51 -16.51 38.28
CA LYS A 234 -0.13 -16.27 39.60
C LYS A 234 -1.26 -17.24 39.94
N LYS A 235 -1.65 -18.12 39.01
CA LYS A 235 -2.73 -19.12 39.19
C LYS A 235 -2.19 -20.54 39.48
N VAL A 236 -0.89 -20.65 39.79
CA VAL A 236 -0.22 -21.86 40.31
C VAL A 236 0.18 -21.56 41.75
#